data_AF-A0A3B8IHH2-F1
#
_entry.id   AF-A0A3B8IHH2-F1
#
_cell.length_a   1.000
_cell.length_b   1.000
_cell.length_c   1.000
_cell.angle_alpha   90.00
_cell.angle_beta   90.00
_cell.angle_gamma   90.00
#
_symmetry.space_group_name_H-M   'P 1'
#
loop_
_entity.id
_entity.type
_entity.pdbx_description
1 polymer ?
#
loop_
_entity_poly.entity_id
_entity_poly.type
_entity_poly.pdbx_seq_one_letter_code
_entity_poly.pdbx_strand_id
1 'polypeptide(L)'
;MEYFQNYWKAEDIEDFALHAAQPVPQKVTDITKEELVEVVQRISNADENVHFYLELLDQNLPHPRISNLIYWPNEEGLSDDVTAEQIVEIAMQYKPMQL
;
A
#
# COMPACT_ATOMS: atom_id res chain seq x y z
N MET A 1 12.65 12.27 27.21
CA MET A 1 12.15 11.41 26.11
C MET A 1 12.38 12.17 24.81
N GLU A 2 13.56 12.03 24.20
CA GLU A 2 13.98 12.80 23.00
C GLU A 2 14.35 11.86 21.82
N TYR A 3 13.66 10.72 21.66
CA TYR A 3 14.11 9.69 20.72
C TYR A 3 13.53 9.74 19.29
N PHE A 4 12.69 10.73 18.95
CA PHE A 4 12.08 10.82 17.60
C PHE A 4 12.33 12.14 16.86
N GLN A 5 13.17 13.05 17.36
CA GLN A 5 13.35 14.36 16.72
C GLN A 5 14.24 14.35 15.46
N ASN A 6 14.84 13.23 15.07
CA ASN A 6 15.81 13.15 13.97
C ASN A 6 15.49 12.06 12.94
N TYR A 7 14.29 11.48 12.93
CA TYR A 7 13.94 10.45 11.93
C TYR A 7 14.00 11.01 10.49
N TRP A 8 13.64 12.28 10.32
CA TRP A 8 13.72 13.03 9.05
C TRP A 8 15.16 13.29 8.56
N LYS A 9 16.21 13.02 9.35
CA LYS A 9 17.61 13.18 8.89
C LYS A 9 18.13 12.01 8.07
N ALA A 10 17.38 10.91 7.99
CA ALA A 10 17.72 9.74 7.17
C ALA A 10 16.97 9.72 5.82
N GLU A 11 16.05 10.67 5.61
CA GLU A 11 15.30 10.86 4.37
C GLU A 11 15.87 12.08 3.63
N ASP A 12 15.88 12.06 2.29
CA ASP A 12 16.19 13.26 1.52
C ASP A 12 15.14 14.33 1.83
N ILE A 13 15.57 15.59 1.97
CA ILE A 13 14.64 16.69 2.29
C ILE A 13 13.63 16.92 1.17
N GLU A 14 13.99 16.59 -0.07
CA GLU A 14 13.08 16.61 -1.21
C GLU A 14 12.01 15.51 -1.09
N ASP A 15 12.40 14.28 -0.76
CA ASP A 15 11.48 13.16 -0.54
C ASP A 15 10.52 13.45 0.61
N PHE A 16 11.04 13.98 1.73
CA PHE A 16 10.22 14.39 2.87
C PHE A 16 9.22 15.49 2.48
N ALA A 17 9.66 16.50 1.72
CA ALA A 17 8.79 17.58 1.28
C ALA A 17 7.71 17.08 0.30
N LEU A 18 8.04 16.14 -0.59
CA LEU A 18 7.10 15.51 -1.51
C LEU A 18 6.03 14.71 -0.76
N HIS A 19 6.44 13.87 0.20
CA HIS A 19 5.49 13.13 1.06
C HIS A 19 4.60 14.07 1.88
N ALA A 20 5.16 15.14 2.45
CA ALA A 20 4.38 16.12 3.23
C ALA A 20 3.41 16.96 2.38
N ALA A 21 3.67 17.10 1.08
CA ALA A 21 2.82 17.83 0.14
C ALA A 21 1.67 16.97 -0.42
N GLN A 22 1.73 15.64 -0.28
CA GLN A 22 0.66 14.76 -0.70
C GLN A 22 -0.58 14.94 0.20
N PRO A 23 -1.80 14.80 -0.37
CA PRO A 23 -2.99 14.76 0.45
C PRO A 23 -2.90 13.57 1.41
N VAL A 24 -3.45 13.72 2.63
CA VAL A 24 -3.55 12.59 3.56
C VAL A 24 -4.35 11.48 2.88
N PRO A 25 -3.81 10.27 2.71
CA PRO A 25 -4.55 9.16 2.14
C PRO A 25 -5.73 8.83 3.06
N GLN A 26 -6.94 8.87 2.49
CA GLN A 26 -8.18 8.67 3.21
C GLN A 26 -8.91 7.44 2.66
N LYS A 27 -9.75 6.86 3.52
CA LYS A 27 -10.72 5.87 3.07
C LYS A 27 -11.72 6.52 2.11
N VAL A 28 -11.81 5.97 0.91
CA VAL A 28 -12.73 6.40 -0.15
C VAL A 28 -13.97 5.52 -0.06
N THR A 29 -15.15 6.13 0.08
CA THR A 29 -16.39 5.41 0.41
C THR A 29 -16.92 4.51 -0.70
N ASP A 30 -16.58 4.82 -1.94
CA ASP A 30 -17.12 4.24 -3.17
C ASP A 30 -16.02 3.79 -4.12
N ILE A 31 -14.82 3.51 -3.59
CA ILE A 31 -13.71 3.00 -4.38
C ILE A 31 -14.06 1.66 -5.02
N THR A 32 -13.86 1.60 -6.33
CA THR A 32 -14.16 0.42 -7.14
C THR A 32 -13.00 -0.59 -7.09
N LYS A 33 -13.30 -1.84 -7.45
CA LYS A 33 -12.27 -2.88 -7.58
C LYS A 33 -11.26 -2.47 -8.66
N GLU A 34 -11.75 -1.92 -9.77
CA GLU A 34 -10.95 -1.50 -10.91
C GLU A 34 -9.96 -0.39 -10.54
N GLU A 35 -10.38 0.58 -9.71
CA GLU A 35 -9.48 1.62 -9.19
C GLU A 35 -8.42 1.05 -8.25
N LEU A 36 -8.78 0.10 -7.37
CA LEU A 36 -7.81 -0.60 -6.53
C LEU A 36 -6.80 -1.40 -7.37
N VAL A 37 -7.25 -2.05 -8.45
CA VAL A 37 -6.38 -2.77 -9.39
C VAL A 37 -5.38 -1.81 -10.04
N GLU A 38 -5.85 -0.66 -10.52
CA GLU A 38 -5.00 0.39 -11.09
C GLU A 38 -3.95 0.88 -10.08
N VAL A 39 -4.34 1.09 -8.82
CA VAL A 39 -3.40 1.49 -7.75
C VAL A 39 -2.31 0.43 -7.55
N VAL A 40 -2.67 -0.86 -7.49
CA VAL A 40 -1.68 -1.95 -7.40
C VAL A 40 -0.75 -1.97 -8.61
N GLN A 41 -1.28 -1.75 -9.82
CA GLN A 41 -0.46 -1.69 -11.04
C GLN A 41 0.55 -0.53 -11.02
N ARG A 42 0.17 0.65 -10.51
CA ARG A 42 1.09 1.79 -10.35
C ARG A 42 2.23 1.47 -9.39
N ILE A 43 1.91 0.81 -8.27
CA ILE A 43 2.93 0.37 -7.31
C ILE A 43 3.90 -0.61 -7.97
N SER A 44 3.38 -1.63 -8.68
CA SER A 44 4.23 -2.63 -9.35
C SER A 44 5.12 -2.04 -10.45
N ASN A 45 4.70 -0.93 -11.06
CA ASN A 45 5.49 -0.19 -12.06
C ASN A 45 6.44 0.86 -11.45
N ALA A 46 6.59 0.89 -10.12
CA ALA A 46 7.44 1.83 -9.38
C ALA A 46 7.14 3.31 -9.67
N ASP A 47 5.86 3.69 -9.63
CA ASP A 47 5.42 5.09 -9.68
C ASP A 47 6.10 5.94 -8.59
N GLU A 48 6.30 7.23 -8.85
CA GLU A 48 6.91 8.17 -7.89
C GLU A 48 6.12 8.30 -6.57
N ASN A 49 4.83 7.95 -6.58
CA ASN A 49 3.93 8.05 -5.43
C ASN A 49 3.65 6.70 -4.74
N VAL A 50 4.53 5.70 -4.89
CA VAL A 50 4.36 4.36 -4.29
C VAL A 50 3.96 4.40 -2.81
N HIS A 51 4.59 5.28 -2.01
CA HIS A 51 4.29 5.38 -0.58
C HIS A 51 2.82 5.77 -0.33
N PHE A 52 2.34 6.83 -1.01
CA PHE A 52 0.94 7.25 -0.94
C PHE A 52 -0.03 6.15 -1.36
N TYR A 53 0.28 5.44 -2.45
CA TYR A 53 -0.58 4.37 -2.94
C TYR A 53 -0.66 3.19 -1.97
N LEU A 54 0.44 2.83 -1.30
CA LEU A 54 0.42 1.79 -0.27
C LEU A 54 -0.48 2.18 0.90
N GLU A 55 -0.35 3.42 1.40
CA GLU A 55 -1.22 3.90 2.48
C GLU A 55 -2.70 3.96 2.05
N LEU A 56 -2.97 4.36 0.79
CA LEU A 56 -4.32 4.33 0.24
C LEU A 56 -4.90 2.91 0.25
N LEU A 57 -4.11 1.90 -0.15
CA LEU A 57 -4.56 0.50 -0.10
C LEU A 57 -4.84 0.05 1.35
N ASP A 58 -3.97 0.39 2.30
CA ASP A 58 -4.14 0.05 3.72
C ASP A 58 -5.43 0.64 4.32
N GLN A 59 -5.83 1.85 3.90
CA GLN A 59 -7.08 2.48 4.37
C GLN A 59 -8.35 1.89 3.72
N ASN A 60 -8.22 1.28 2.54
CA ASN A 60 -9.37 0.88 1.72
C ASN A 60 -9.59 -0.65 1.66
N LEU A 61 -8.60 -1.46 2.03
CA LEU A 61 -8.69 -2.92 2.02
C LEU A 61 -8.68 -3.50 3.45
N PRO A 62 -9.39 -4.61 3.70
CA PRO A 62 -9.38 -5.25 5.02
C PRO A 62 -8.10 -6.06 5.30
N HIS A 63 -7.27 -6.32 4.29
CA HIS A 63 -6.05 -7.11 4.42
C HIS A 63 -4.94 -6.30 5.12
N PRO A 64 -4.40 -6.78 6.26
CA PRO A 64 -3.50 -6.00 7.12
C PRO A 64 -2.08 -5.84 6.56
N ARG A 65 -1.73 -6.54 5.48
CA ARG A 65 -0.38 -6.58 4.89
C ARG A 65 -0.45 -6.60 3.37
N ILE A 66 -1.19 -5.68 2.75
CA ILE A 66 -1.34 -5.65 1.28
C ILE A 66 0.00 -5.51 0.55
N SER A 67 0.94 -4.75 1.12
CA SER A 67 2.30 -4.62 0.61
C SER A 67 3.03 -5.96 0.45
N ASN A 68 2.76 -6.92 1.35
CA ASN A 68 3.33 -8.26 1.25
C ASN A 68 2.84 -9.03 0.02
N LEU A 69 1.54 -8.92 -0.29
CA LEU A 69 0.98 -9.55 -1.49
C LEU A 69 1.59 -8.99 -2.77
N ILE A 70 2.05 -7.74 -2.75
CA ILE A 70 2.65 -7.05 -3.90
C ILE A 70 4.15 -7.39 -4.04
N TYR A 71 4.93 -7.26 -2.97
CA TYR A 71 6.40 -7.37 -3.03
C TYR A 71 6.95 -8.77 -2.77
N TRP A 72 6.23 -9.58 -1.99
CA TRP A 72 6.66 -10.91 -1.58
C TRP A 72 5.54 -11.95 -1.75
N PRO A 73 4.96 -12.08 -2.95
CA PRO A 73 3.82 -12.98 -3.19
C PRO A 73 4.13 -14.43 -2.78
N ASN A 74 5.35 -14.91 -3.04
CA ASN A 74 5.78 -16.25 -2.63
C ASN A 74 5.74 -16.48 -1.11
N GLU A 75 6.05 -15.46 -0.29
CA GLU A 75 5.99 -15.58 1.18
C GLU A 75 4.54 -15.67 1.69
N GLU A 76 3.60 -15.14 0.91
CA GLU A 76 2.16 -15.21 1.16
C GLU A 76 1.50 -16.43 0.48
N GLY A 77 2.31 -17.34 -0.11
CA GLY A 77 1.85 -18.56 -0.76
C GLY A 77 1.24 -18.36 -2.15
N LEU A 78 1.51 -17.21 -2.77
CA LEU A 78 1.10 -16.87 -4.13
C LEU A 78 2.25 -17.11 -5.11
N SER A 79 1.93 -17.16 -6.40
CA SER A 79 2.92 -17.27 -7.45
C SER A 79 3.51 -15.89 -7.82
N ASP A 80 4.74 -15.86 -8.34
CA ASP A 80 5.39 -14.62 -8.82
C ASP A 80 4.66 -13.95 -9.99
N ASP A 81 3.79 -14.67 -10.69
CA ASP A 81 2.95 -14.16 -11.79
C ASP A 81 1.54 -13.72 -11.32
N VAL A 82 1.31 -13.61 -10.00
CA VAL A 82 0.03 -13.14 -9.47
C VAL A 82 -0.32 -11.77 -10.03
N THR A 83 -1.55 -11.61 -10.52
CA THR A 83 -1.99 -10.37 -11.12
C THR A 83 -2.43 -9.36 -10.07
N ALA A 84 -2.39 -8.07 -10.42
CA ALA A 84 -2.93 -7.00 -9.59
C ALA A 84 -4.41 -7.26 -9.21
N GLU A 85 -5.19 -7.83 -10.13
CA GLU A 85 -6.58 -8.19 -9.87
C GLU A 85 -6.72 -9.30 -8.83
N GLN A 86 -5.90 -10.35 -8.90
CA GLN A 86 -5.89 -11.41 -7.90
C GLN A 86 -5.44 -10.90 -6.52
N ILE A 87 -4.43 -10.02 -6.48
CA ILE A 87 -3.98 -9.37 -5.23
C ILE A 87 -5.16 -8.62 -4.59
N VAL A 88 -5.87 -7.79 -5.36
CA VAL A 88 -7.03 -7.03 -4.86
C VAL A 88 -8.15 -7.96 -4.39
N GLU A 89 -8.44 -9.04 -5.12
CA GLU A 89 -9.46 -10.02 -4.71
C GLU A 89 -9.14 -10.68 -3.38
N ILE A 90 -7.89 -11.15 -3.20
CA ILE A 90 -7.42 -11.75 -1.94
C ILE A 90 -7.55 -10.72 -0.82
N ALA A 91 -7.12 -9.49 -1.09
CA ALA A 91 -7.12 -8.43 -0.11
C ALA A 91 -8.54 -8.05 0.35
N MET A 92 -9.49 -7.94 -0.58
CA MET A 92 -10.90 -7.65 -0.30
C MET A 92 -11.59 -8.79 0.47
N GLN A 93 -11.21 -10.04 0.21
CA GLN A 93 -11.81 -11.21 0.83
C GLN A 93 -11.19 -11.57 2.19
N TYR A 94 -10.13 -10.89 2.60
CA TYR A 94 -9.45 -11.16 3.86
C TYR A 94 -10.41 -11.06 5.04
N LYS A 95 -10.44 -12.12 5.85
CA LYS A 95 -11.18 -12.17 7.12
C LYS A 95 -10.18 -12.41 8.24
N PRO A 96 -10.06 -11.49 9.21
CA PRO A 96 -9.25 -11.72 10.39
C PRO A 96 -9.69 -13.04 11.05
N MET A 97 -8.75 -13.93 11.34
CA MET A 97 -9.05 -15.11 12.16
C MET A 97 -9.46 -14.61 13.54
N GLN A 98 -10.71 -14.87 13.94
CA GLN A 98 -11.19 -14.60 15.29
C GLN A 98 -10.50 -15.60 16.23
N LEU A 99 -9.62 -15.09 17.09
CA LEU A 99 -9.05 -15.83 18.23
C LEU A 99 -10.04 -15.83 19.40
#